data_AF-A0A533UGQ6-F1
#
_entry.id   AF-A0A533UGQ6-F1
#
_cell.length_a   1.000
_cell.length_b   1.000
_cell.length_c   1.000
_cell.angle_alpha   90.00
_cell.angle_beta   90.00
_cell.angle_gamma   90.00
#
_symmetry.space_group_name_H-M   'P 1'
#
loop_
_entity.id
_entity.type
_entity.pdbx_description
1 polymer ?
#
loop_
_entity_poly.entity_id
_entity_poly.type
_entity_poly.pdbx_seq_one_letter_code
_entity_poly.pdbx_strand_id
1 'polypeptide(L)' 'MNKLGPISVGGSNPVRIMGIINTSPESFFKESVITNSTKLSQKIKEMEDEGANFVDVGGMSTAPYLNTLISEKIEIERV' A
#
# COMPACT_ATOMS: atom_id res chain seq x y z
N MET A 1 18.53 1.02 17.48
CA MET A 1 18.23 0.35 16.19
C MET A 1 16.77 0.59 15.88
N ASN A 2 16.46 1.17 14.72
CA ASN A 2 15.08 1.45 14.33
C ASN A 2 14.45 0.18 13.75
N LYS A 3 13.16 -0.05 14.04
CA LYS A 3 12.40 -1.21 13.56
C LYS A 3 11.00 -0.79 13.12
N LEU A 4 10.47 -1.49 12.12
CA LEU A 4 9.07 -1.50 11.74
C LEU A 4 8.53 -2.91 11.98
N GLY A 5 7.73 -3.07 13.04
CA GLY A 5 7.36 -4.39 13.55
C GLY A 5 8.60 -5.25 13.84
N PRO A 6 8.72 -6.47 13.28
CA PRO A 6 9.88 -7.34 13.50
C PRO A 6 11.10 -6.97 12.64
N ILE A 7 10.97 -6.07 11.66
CA ILE A 7 12.01 -5.80 10.66
C ILE A 7 12.88 -4.61 11.06
N SER A 8 14.20 -4.80 11.11
CA SER A 8 15.17 -3.72 11.31
C SER A 8 15.34 -2.88 10.04
N VAL A 9 15.39 -1.55 10.22
CA VAL A 9 15.48 -0.56 9.14
C VAL A 9 16.54 0.51 9.43
N GLY A 10 17.06 1.13 8.36
CA GLY A 10 18.04 2.22 8.41
C GLY A 10 19.46 1.80 8.80
N GLY A 11 20.40 2.74 8.80
CA GLY A 11 21.81 2.49 9.10
C GLY A 11 22.43 1.49 8.12
N SER A 12 23.11 0.46 8.66
CA SER A 12 23.74 -0.61 7.89
C SER A 12 22.82 -1.80 7.58
N ASN A 13 21.51 -1.71 7.91
CA ASN A 13 20.57 -2.76 7.53
C ASN A 13 20.38 -2.80 6.00
N PRO A 14 20.01 -3.96 5.42
CA PRO A 14 19.69 -4.05 4.00
C PRO A 14 18.59 -3.07 3.59
N VAL A 15 18.63 -2.65 2.33
CA VAL A 15 17.51 -1.94 1.69
C VAL A 15 16.25 -2.79 1.85
N ARG A 16 15.15 -2.15 2.25
CA ARG A 16 13.85 -2.78 2.37
C ARG A 16 12.93 -2.29 1.27
N ILE A 17 12.16 -3.19 0.70
CA ILE A 17 11.20 -2.89 -0.35
C ILE A 17 9.80 -2.83 0.25
N MET A 18 9.05 -1.78 -0.10
CA MET A 18 7.66 -1.58 0.28
C MET A 18 6.82 -1.61 -0.99
N GLY A 19 5.96 -2.62 -1.12
CA GLY A 19 4.97 -2.68 -2.19
C GLY A 19 3.83 -1.71 -1.91
N ILE A 20 3.34 -1.02 -2.93
CA ILE A 20 2.22 -0.07 -2.80
C ILE A 20 0.96 -0.71 -3.37
N ILE A 21 -0.11 -0.75 -2.56
CA ILE A 21 -1.46 -1.12 -2.99
C ILE A 21 -2.40 0.04 -2.71
N ASN A 22 -3.15 0.45 -3.72
CA ASN A 22 -4.17 1.48 -3.60
C ASN A 22 -5.55 0.83 -3.60
N THR A 23 -6.39 1.11 -2.63
CA THR A 23 -7.80 0.67 -2.61
C THR A 23 -8.76 1.78 -3.04
N SER A 24 -8.25 2.99 -3.27
CA SER A 24 -8.96 4.11 -3.90
C SER A 24 -9.19 3.88 -5.40
N PRO A 25 -10.45 3.80 -5.89
CA PRO A 25 -10.74 3.66 -7.32
C PRO A 25 -10.19 4.81 -8.19
N GLU A 26 -10.12 6.00 -7.61
CA GLU A 26 -9.63 7.23 -8.23
C GLU A 26 -8.10 7.34 -8.28
N SER A 27 -7.35 6.38 -7.72
CA SER A 27 -5.88 6.39 -7.81
C SER A 27 -5.37 6.48 -9.25
N PHE A 28 -4.28 7.22 -9.45
CA PHE A 28 -3.70 7.51 -10.77
C PHE A 28 -3.13 6.26 -11.45
N PHE A 29 -2.35 5.46 -10.71
CA PHE A 29 -1.71 4.27 -11.25
C PHE A 29 -2.65 3.06 -11.14
N LYS A 30 -3.28 2.69 -12.25
CA LYS A 30 -4.36 1.68 -12.25
C LYS A 30 -3.92 0.26 -11.93
N GLU A 31 -2.68 -0.11 -12.21
CA GLU A 31 -2.17 -1.46 -11.91
C GLU A 31 -2.03 -1.72 -10.41
N SER A 32 -1.89 -0.67 -9.58
CA SER A 32 -1.88 -0.83 -8.12
C SER A 32 -3.28 -0.72 -7.49
N VAL A 33 -4.33 -0.46 -8.27
CA VAL A 33 -5.70 -0.31 -7.74
C VAL A 33 -6.36 -1.68 -7.54
N ILE A 34 -6.66 -2.01 -6.30
CA ILE A 34 -7.35 -3.26 -5.93
C ILE A 34 -8.48 -2.95 -4.96
N THR A 35 -9.72 -3.20 -5.38
CA THR A 35 -10.94 -2.93 -4.58
C THR A 35 -11.63 -4.20 -4.09
N ASN A 36 -11.05 -5.37 -4.36
CA ASN A 36 -11.59 -6.67 -3.96
C ASN A 36 -10.63 -7.37 -2.99
N SER A 37 -11.13 -7.77 -1.83
CA SER A 37 -10.33 -8.37 -0.74
C SER A 37 -9.62 -9.68 -1.12
N THR A 38 -10.22 -10.51 -1.97
CA THR A 38 -9.59 -11.73 -2.47
C THR A 38 -8.40 -11.40 -3.38
N LYS A 39 -8.57 -10.45 -4.31
CA LYS A 39 -7.48 -9.98 -5.17
C LYS A 39 -6.38 -9.28 -4.37
N LEU A 40 -6.75 -8.54 -3.32
CA LEU A 40 -5.80 -7.89 -2.42
C LEU A 40 -4.90 -8.92 -1.75
N SER A 41 -5.50 -9.97 -1.17
CA SER A 41 -4.77 -11.05 -0.50
C SER A 41 -3.81 -11.77 -1.47
N GLN A 42 -4.27 -12.05 -2.69
CA GLN A 42 -3.42 -12.65 -3.72
C GLN A 42 -2.26 -11.73 -4.10
N LYS A 43 -2.51 -10.43 -4.31
CA LYS A 43 -1.45 -9.50 -4.70
C LYS A 43 -0.40 -9.30 -3.61
N ILE A 44 -0.83 -9.25 -2.34
CA ILE A 44 0.09 -9.19 -1.20
C ILE A 44 1.00 -10.42 -1.20
N LYS A 45 0.45 -11.61 -1.48
CA LYS A 45 1.23 -12.84 -1.56
C LYS A 45 2.25 -12.81 -2.69
N GLU A 46 1.84 -12.34 -3.87
CA GLU A 46 2.75 -12.14 -5.01
C GLU A 46 3.88 -11.15 -4.67
N MET A 47 3.57 -10.02 -4.03
CA MET A 47 4.58 -9.04 -3.61
C MET A 47 5.58 -9.63 -2.60
N GLU A 48 5.10 -10.44 -1.65
CA GLU A 48 5.97 -11.17 -0.72
C GLU A 48 6.92 -12.12 -1.48
N ASP A 49 6.38 -12.91 -2.42
CA ASP A 49 7.16 -13.87 -3.22
C ASP A 49 8.17 -13.16 -4.14
N GLU A 50 7.88 -11.93 -4.58
CA GLU A 50 8.78 -11.04 -5.33
C GLU A 50 9.83 -10.33 -4.45
N GLY A 51 9.76 -10.48 -3.11
CA GLY A 51 10.75 -9.99 -2.16
C GLY A 51 10.41 -8.68 -1.45
N ALA A 52 9.16 -8.22 -1.51
CA ALA A 52 8.71 -7.10 -0.71
C ALA A 52 8.80 -7.42 0.79
N ASN A 53 9.26 -6.45 1.59
CA ASN A 53 9.34 -6.58 3.06
C ASN A 53 8.15 -5.96 3.76
N PHE A 54 7.50 -5.00 3.10
CA PHE A 54 6.35 -4.27 3.60
C PHE A 54 5.32 -4.10 2.48
N VAL A 55 4.07 -3.89 2.89
CA VAL A 55 3.00 -3.43 2.01
C VAL A 55 2.41 -2.16 2.61
N ASP A 56 2.28 -1.13 1.80
CA ASP A 56 1.56 0.10 2.11
C ASP A 56 0.20 0.08 1.41
N VAL A 57 -0.87 0.26 2.17
CA VAL A 57 -2.26 0.16 1.69
C VAL A 57 -2.93 1.52 1.85
N GLY A 58 -3.27 2.17 0.73
CA GLY A 58 -3.84 3.52 0.69
C GLY A 58 -5.30 3.57 0.24
N GLY A 59 -6.20 4.05 1.11
CA GLY A 59 -7.63 4.21 0.85
C GLY A 59 -8.04 5.52 0.18
N MET A 60 -7.17 6.54 0.20
CA MET A 60 -7.39 7.83 -0.45
C MET A 60 -6.20 8.19 -1.35
N SER A 61 -6.48 8.61 -2.59
CA SER A 61 -5.44 9.09 -3.49
C SER A 61 -5.00 10.51 -3.12
N THR A 62 -3.70 10.79 -3.11
CA THR A 62 -3.12 12.15 -2.94
C THR A 62 -2.67 12.75 -4.28
N ALA A 63 -3.14 12.21 -5.40
CA ALA A 63 -2.74 12.67 -6.73
C ALA A 63 -3.12 14.15 -6.96
N PRO A 64 -2.17 15.02 -7.36
CA PRO A 64 -2.36 16.48 -7.35
C PRO A 64 -3.38 17.01 -8.36
N TYR A 65 -3.80 16.19 -9.34
CA TYR A 65 -4.68 16.60 -10.44
C TYR A 65 -6.09 16.02 -10.36
N LEU A 66 -6.40 15.26 -9.31
CA LEU A 66 -7.70 14.62 -9.14
C LEU A 66 -8.38 15.18 -7.89
N ASN A 67 -9.70 15.35 -7.94
CA ASN A 67 -10.47 15.65 -6.74
C ASN A 67 -10.76 14.35 -6.00
N THR A 68 -9.91 14.03 -5.03
CA THR A 68 -9.87 12.71 -4.36
C THR A 68 -10.19 12.78 -2.89
N LEU A 69 -10.40 13.98 -2.34
CA LEU A 69 -10.67 14.17 -0.93
C LEU A 69 -11.98 13.47 -0.55
N ILE A 70 -11.88 12.57 0.42
CA ILE A 70 -12.98 11.85 1.03
C ILE A 70 -12.95 12.06 2.54
N SER A 71 -14.02 11.70 3.24
CA SER A 71 -14.01 11.69 4.70
C SER A 71 -13.20 10.50 5.22
N GLU A 72 -12.65 10.64 6.42
CA GLU A 72 -11.99 9.55 7.16
C GLU A 72 -12.87 8.30 7.22
N LYS A 73 -14.19 8.47 7.42
CA LYS A 73 -15.14 7.37 7.43
C LYS A 73 -15.13 6.56 6.13
N ILE A 74 -15.12 7.23 4.98
CA ILE A 74 -15.08 6.57 3.67
C ILE A 74 -13.72 5.91 3.46
N GLU A 75 -12.63 6.53 3.93
CA GLU A 75 -11.28 5.96 3.82
C GLU A 75 -11.15 4.67 4.63
N ILE A 76 -11.67 4.64 5.86
CA ILE A 76 -11.74 3.44 6.72
C ILE A 76 -12.53 2.31 6.03
N GLU A 77 -13.61 2.61 5.31
CA GLU A 77 -14.38 1.59 4.58
C GLU A 77 -13.60 0.98 3.40
N ARG A 78 -12.51 1.61 2.94
CA ARG A 78 -11.70 1.16 1.81
C ARG A 78 -10.46 0.35 2.21
N VAL A 79 -10.05 0.36 3.47
CA VAL A 79 -8.84 -0.33 3.97
C VAL A 79 -9.21 -1.50 4.87
#